data_AF-A0A7S2L157-F1
#
_entry.id   AF-A0A7S2L157-F1
#
_cell.length_a   1.000
_cell.length_b   1.000
_cell.length_c   1.000
_cell.angle_alpha   90.00
_cell.angle_beta   90.00
_cell.angle_gamma   90.00
#
_symmetry.space_group_name_H-M   'P 1'
#
loop_
_entity.id
_entity.type
_entity.pdbx_description
1 polymer ?
#
loop_
_entity_poly.entity_id
_entity_poly.type
_entity_poly.pdbx_seq_one_letter_code
_entity_poly.pdbx_strand_id
1 'polypeptide(L)'
;RNPGKKLGIPLLVPIDLLSVPESISDLTDAFGMLRLCEELCSKLTFVGSERCKFGPFLKVALLQNVFTQLLPLPVGPIAERPPTSLVDHVWAPTGCSGVHPQMTRPVQVELLWLLRRLCEHFVAAVSSIRSSQGFDAVKIVVLGAISA
;
A
#
# COMPACT_ATOMS: atom_id res chain seq x y z
N ARG A 1 -18.23 -18.06 32.41
CA ARG A 1 -18.63 -18.00 30.98
C ARG A 1 -20.13 -18.24 30.95
N ASN A 2 -20.96 -17.25 30.62
CA ASN A 2 -22.42 -17.40 30.65
C ASN A 2 -22.91 -18.07 29.34
N PRO A 3 -23.47 -19.30 29.39
CA PRO A 3 -24.02 -19.97 28.22
C PRO A 3 -25.41 -19.37 27.91
N GLY A 4 -25.49 -18.44 26.96
CA GLY A 4 -26.76 -17.79 26.60
C GLY A 4 -26.64 -16.34 26.13
N LYS A 5 -25.45 -15.73 26.20
CA LYS A 5 -25.23 -14.42 25.59
C LYS A 5 -25.31 -14.60 24.07
N LYS A 6 -26.34 -14.04 23.42
CA LYS A 6 -26.40 -13.92 21.96
C LYS A 6 -25.13 -13.19 21.53
N LEU A 7 -24.15 -13.92 21.01
CA LEU A 7 -23.04 -13.35 20.26
C LEU A 7 -23.70 -12.79 19.01
N GLY A 8 -24.02 -11.49 19.02
CA GLY A 8 -24.50 -10.80 17.82
C GLY A 8 -23.53 -11.15 16.71
N ILE A 9 -24.03 -11.79 15.65
CA ILE A 9 -23.21 -12.23 14.52
C ILE A 9 -22.47 -10.98 14.04
N PRO A 10 -21.15 -10.88 14.23
CA PRO A 10 -20.42 -9.72 13.77
C PRO A 10 -20.60 -9.61 12.27
N LEU A 11 -21.05 -8.44 11.82
CA LEU A 11 -21.27 -8.11 10.41
C LEU A 11 -20.08 -8.65 9.60
N LEU A 12 -20.38 -9.57 8.68
CA LEU A 12 -19.37 -10.08 7.75
C LEU A 12 -18.94 -8.90 6.89
N VAL A 13 -17.70 -8.45 7.06
CA VAL A 13 -17.11 -7.42 6.20
C VAL A 13 -16.49 -8.15 5.01
N PRO A 14 -17.05 -8.02 3.79
CA PRO A 14 -16.45 -8.63 2.62
C PRO A 14 -15.10 -7.96 2.34
N ILE A 15 -14.08 -8.78 2.08
CA ILE A 15 -12.75 -8.35 1.68
C ILE A 15 -12.51 -8.87 0.28
N ASP A 16 -12.51 -7.97 -0.69
CA ASP A 16 -12.23 -8.30 -2.08
C ASP A 16 -10.80 -7.91 -2.43
N LEU A 17 -9.87 -8.87 -2.28
CA LEU A 17 -8.47 -8.68 -2.66
C LEU A 17 -8.25 -8.67 -4.17
N LEU A 18 -9.25 -9.10 -4.96
CA LEU A 18 -9.18 -9.12 -6.42
C LEU A 18 -9.59 -7.78 -7.04
N SER A 19 -10.08 -6.84 -6.22
CA SER A 19 -10.35 -5.46 -6.63
C SER A 19 -9.10 -4.65 -6.97
N VAL A 20 -7.91 -5.19 -6.68
CA VAL A 20 -6.61 -4.57 -6.98
C VAL A 20 -6.35 -4.63 -8.49
N PRO A 21 -6.15 -3.49 -9.18
CA PRO A 21 -5.85 -3.46 -10.62
C PRO A 21 -4.49 -4.09 -10.95
N GLU A 22 -4.33 -4.49 -12.22
CA GLU A 22 -3.09 -5.09 -12.73
C GLU A 22 -2.03 -4.04 -13.11
N SER A 23 -2.43 -2.80 -13.41
CA SER A 23 -1.53 -1.72 -13.82
C SER A 23 -2.09 -0.35 -13.44
N ILE A 24 -1.20 0.64 -13.29
CA ILE A 24 -1.53 2.03 -12.95
C ILE A 24 -1.06 2.93 -14.08
N SER A 25 -1.98 3.74 -14.64
CA SER A 25 -1.69 4.62 -15.77
C SER A 25 -1.34 6.04 -15.36
N ASP A 26 -2.03 6.60 -14.36
CA ASP A 26 -1.93 8.00 -14.01
C ASP A 26 -1.83 8.22 -12.49
N LEU A 27 -1.68 9.49 -12.09
CA LEU A 27 -1.59 9.86 -10.68
C LEU A 27 -2.91 9.55 -9.95
N THR A 28 -4.05 9.73 -10.59
CA THR A 28 -5.37 9.46 -10.00
C THR A 28 -5.50 7.99 -9.61
N ASP A 29 -5.13 7.09 -10.52
CA ASP A 29 -5.11 5.64 -10.34
C ASP A 29 -4.14 5.27 -9.21
N ALA A 30 -2.96 5.91 -9.14
CA ALA A 30 -2.00 5.68 -8.07
C ALA A 30 -2.57 6.02 -6.68
N PHE A 31 -3.23 7.17 -6.55
CA PHE A 31 -3.91 7.56 -5.30
C PHE A 31 -5.10 6.65 -4.99
N GLY A 32 -5.90 6.31 -6.00
CA GLY A 32 -7.02 5.38 -5.87
C GLY A 32 -6.55 4.03 -5.35
N MET A 33 -5.44 3.52 -5.90
CA MET A 33 -4.83 2.27 -5.46
C MET A 33 -4.34 2.36 -4.01
N LEU A 34 -3.62 3.41 -3.64
CA LEU A 34 -3.13 3.56 -2.27
C LEU A 34 -4.28 3.63 -1.25
N ARG A 35 -5.39 4.32 -1.58
CA ARG A 35 -6.60 4.39 -0.74
C ARG A 35 -7.29 3.03 -0.64
N LEU A 36 -7.44 2.31 -1.75
CA LEU A 36 -8.01 0.97 -1.75
C LEU A 36 -7.14 0.00 -0.93
N CYS A 37 -5.82 0.10 -1.05
CA CYS A 37 -4.88 -0.68 -0.25
C CYS A 37 -5.04 -0.40 1.26
N GLU A 38 -5.21 0.88 1.64
CA GLU A 38 -5.47 1.27 3.03
C GLU A 38 -6.79 0.67 3.54
N GLU A 39 -7.85 0.76 2.73
CA GLU A 39 -9.16 0.22 3.06
C GLU A 39 -9.10 -1.30 3.28
N LEU A 40 -8.45 -2.03 2.38
CA LEU A 40 -8.27 -3.49 2.49
C LEU A 40 -7.45 -3.86 3.73
N CYS A 41 -6.36 -3.13 4.01
CA CYS A 41 -5.57 -3.30 5.23
C CYS A 41 -6.39 -3.04 6.50
N SER A 42 -7.25 -2.02 6.48
CA SER A 42 -8.16 -1.67 7.58
C SER A 42 -9.21 -2.76 7.79
N LYS A 43 -9.84 -3.28 6.73
CA LYS A 43 -10.79 -4.40 6.80
C LYS A 43 -10.14 -5.67 7.35
N LEU A 44 -8.92 -6.00 6.89
CA LEU A 44 -8.14 -7.13 7.42
C LEU A 44 -7.78 -6.94 8.89
N THR A 45 -7.54 -5.70 9.34
CA THR A 45 -7.31 -5.38 10.76
C THR A 45 -8.59 -5.58 11.57
N PHE A 46 -9.72 -5.08 11.09
CA PHE A 46 -11.02 -5.17 11.74
C PHE A 46 -11.48 -6.62 11.92
N VAL A 47 -11.31 -7.46 10.90
CA VAL A 47 -11.68 -8.88 10.95
C VAL A 47 -10.86 -9.66 11.98
N GLY A 48 -9.60 -9.28 12.18
CA GLY A 48 -8.72 -9.84 13.21
C GLY A 48 -8.30 -11.30 12.96
N SER A 49 -7.43 -11.81 13.85
CA SER A 49 -6.85 -13.16 13.76
C SER A 49 -7.87 -14.29 13.95
N GLU A 50 -8.94 -14.04 14.70
CA GLU A 50 -9.99 -15.01 14.99
C GLU A 50 -10.76 -15.47 13.74
N ARG A 51 -10.82 -14.60 12.73
CA ARG A 51 -11.57 -14.85 11.48
C ARG A 51 -10.67 -14.96 10.26
N CYS A 52 -9.53 -14.26 10.28
CA CYS A 52 -8.54 -14.34 9.23
C CYS A 52 -7.17 -14.57 9.88
N LYS A 53 -6.85 -15.84 10.18
CA LYS A 53 -5.56 -16.23 10.76
C LYS A 53 -4.36 -15.74 9.94
N PHE A 54 -4.52 -15.71 8.62
CA PHE A 54 -3.49 -15.27 7.68
C PHE A 54 -3.55 -13.77 7.35
N GLY A 55 -4.37 -12.99 8.07
CA GLY A 55 -4.52 -11.55 7.84
C GLY A 55 -3.20 -10.77 7.78
N PRO A 56 -2.24 -10.99 8.72
CA PRO A 56 -0.92 -10.35 8.63
C PRO A 56 -0.16 -10.69 7.34
N PHE A 57 -0.18 -11.95 6.90
CA PHE A 57 0.49 -12.37 5.66
C PHE A 57 -0.17 -11.73 4.44
N LEU A 58 -1.49 -11.64 4.42
CA LEU A 58 -2.23 -10.99 3.33
C LEU A 58 -1.90 -9.49 3.24
N LYS A 59 -1.80 -8.78 4.38
CA LYS A 59 -1.38 -7.37 4.40
C LYS A 59 0.04 -7.19 3.85
N VAL A 60 0.98 -8.04 4.29
CA VAL A 60 2.35 -7.99 3.78
C VAL A 60 2.38 -8.25 2.27
N ALA A 61 1.70 -9.30 1.80
CA ALA A 61 1.68 -9.64 0.37
C ALA A 61 1.04 -8.52 -0.48
N LEU A 62 -0.06 -7.93 0.00
CA LEU A 62 -0.73 -6.81 -0.66
C LEU A 62 0.20 -5.60 -0.77
N LEU A 63 0.79 -5.17 0.36
CA LEU A 63 1.69 -4.01 0.39
C LEU A 63 2.97 -4.26 -0.42
N GLN A 64 3.52 -5.48 -0.37
CA GLN A 64 4.64 -5.86 -1.21
C GLN A 64 4.27 -5.75 -2.69
N ASN A 65 3.13 -6.29 -3.13
CA ASN A 65 2.69 -6.20 -4.52
C ASN A 65 2.51 -4.74 -4.97
N VAL A 66 1.80 -3.94 -4.15
CA VAL A 66 1.52 -2.53 -4.46
C VAL A 66 2.81 -1.72 -4.62
N PHE A 67 3.77 -1.85 -3.70
CA PHE A 67 4.99 -1.02 -3.72
C PHE A 67 6.15 -1.58 -4.54
N THR A 68 6.11 -2.86 -4.96
CA THR A 68 7.20 -3.46 -5.75
C THR A 68 6.84 -3.84 -7.18
N GLN A 69 5.55 -3.93 -7.50
CA GLN A 69 5.08 -4.34 -8.84
C GLN A 69 4.12 -3.31 -9.46
N LEU A 70 3.15 -2.78 -8.70
CA LEU A 70 2.09 -1.93 -9.27
C LEU A 70 2.46 -0.45 -9.34
N LEU A 71 2.96 0.12 -8.24
CA LEU A 71 3.33 1.53 -8.22
C LEU A 71 4.69 1.71 -8.90
N PRO A 72 4.78 2.58 -9.92
CA PRO A 72 6.08 2.95 -10.46
C PRO A 72 6.88 3.67 -9.37
N LEU A 73 8.19 3.46 -9.34
CA LEU A 73 9.05 4.16 -8.39
C LEU A 73 9.07 5.67 -8.71
N PRO A 74 8.99 6.55 -7.71
CA PRO A 74 9.08 7.98 -7.95
C PRO A 74 10.42 8.35 -8.58
N VAL A 75 10.38 9.35 -9.47
CA VAL A 75 11.58 9.85 -10.14
C VAL A 75 12.33 10.72 -9.15
N GLY A 76 13.54 10.30 -8.79
CA GLY A 76 14.40 11.07 -7.89
C GLY A 76 14.82 12.41 -8.51
N PRO A 77 15.11 13.43 -7.69
CA PRO A 77 15.55 14.75 -8.17
C PRO A 77 16.89 14.72 -8.92
N ILE A 78 17.67 13.65 -8.75
CA ILE A 78 19.00 13.43 -9.37
C ILE A 78 18.89 12.53 -10.62
N ALA A 79 17.68 12.11 -11.02
CA ALA A 79 17.51 11.27 -12.20
C ALA A 79 17.78 12.09 -13.48
N GLU A 80 19.05 12.09 -13.94
CA GLU A 80 19.54 12.86 -15.09
C GLU A 80 18.93 12.41 -16.43
N ARG A 81 18.31 11.23 -16.49
CA ARG A 81 17.58 10.74 -17.64
C ARG A 81 16.33 10.00 -17.20
N PRO A 82 15.13 10.39 -17.67
CA PRO A 82 14.07 9.40 -17.75
C PRO A 82 14.58 8.27 -18.65
N PRO A 83 14.36 6.99 -18.33
CA PRO A 83 14.54 5.93 -19.31
C PRO A 83 13.79 6.36 -20.57
N THR A 84 14.47 6.34 -21.70
CA THR A 84 14.07 6.92 -22.99
C THR A 84 12.70 6.43 -23.53
N SER A 85 12.00 5.56 -22.81
CA SER A 85 10.70 4.99 -23.17
C SER A 85 9.50 5.54 -22.39
N LEU A 86 9.66 6.47 -21.44
CA LEU A 86 8.57 6.96 -20.58
C LEU A 86 8.29 8.45 -20.80
N VAL A 87 7.75 8.75 -21.98
CA VAL A 87 6.82 9.87 -22.13
C VAL A 87 5.62 9.48 -21.25
N ASP A 88 5.21 10.32 -20.30
CA ASP A 88 4.10 10.07 -19.36
C ASP A 88 4.38 9.15 -18.15
N HIS A 89 5.44 9.43 -17.39
CA HIS A 89 5.62 8.76 -16.09
C HIS A 89 4.62 9.29 -15.05
N VAL A 90 3.96 8.40 -14.29
CA VAL A 90 2.94 8.74 -13.28
C VAL A 90 3.35 9.88 -12.34
N TRP A 91 4.61 9.85 -11.88
CA TRP A 91 5.13 10.86 -10.95
C TRP A 91 5.73 12.10 -11.62
N ALA A 92 5.88 12.07 -12.95
CA ALA A 92 6.57 13.10 -13.72
C ALA A 92 6.04 13.14 -15.18
N PRO A 93 4.75 13.47 -15.39
CA PRO A 93 4.12 13.41 -16.72
C PRO A 93 4.73 14.43 -17.69
N THR A 94 5.26 15.54 -17.17
CA THR A 94 5.98 16.57 -17.93
C THR A 94 7.51 16.39 -17.89
N GLY A 95 7.99 15.19 -17.54
CA GLY A 95 9.42 14.87 -17.40
C GLY A 95 10.03 15.31 -16.06
N CYS A 96 11.37 15.26 -15.96
CA CYS A 96 12.13 15.49 -14.72
C CYS A 96 12.18 16.96 -14.23
N SER A 97 11.30 17.85 -14.70
CA SER A 97 11.27 19.27 -14.30
C SER A 97 10.89 19.49 -12.83
N GLY A 98 10.62 18.42 -12.06
CA GLY A 98 10.33 18.48 -10.63
C GLY A 98 8.96 19.04 -10.27
N VAL A 99 8.13 19.39 -11.26
CA VAL A 99 6.80 19.98 -11.06
C VAL A 99 5.77 19.09 -11.75
N HIS A 100 5.00 18.36 -10.96
CA HIS A 100 3.85 17.60 -11.45
C HIS A 100 2.60 18.51 -11.41
N PRO A 101 1.86 18.69 -12.51
CA PRO A 101 0.78 19.69 -12.62
C PRO A 101 -0.35 19.49 -11.60
N GLN A 102 -0.65 18.24 -11.24
CA GLN A 102 -1.66 17.90 -10.22
C GLN A 102 -1.11 17.76 -8.79
N MET A 103 0.21 17.81 -8.59
CA MET A 103 0.84 17.58 -7.28
C MET A 103 0.92 18.87 -6.49
N THR A 104 -0.25 19.38 -6.10
CA THR A 104 -0.36 20.57 -5.24
C THR A 104 0.06 20.24 -3.80
N ARG A 105 0.37 21.26 -2.99
CA ARG A 105 0.80 21.02 -1.61
C ARG A 105 -0.21 20.24 -0.76
N PRO A 106 -1.53 20.50 -0.82
CA PRO A 106 -2.52 19.69 -0.11
C PRO A 106 -2.47 18.21 -0.52
N VAL A 107 -2.33 17.92 -1.82
CA VAL A 107 -2.22 16.55 -2.36
C VAL A 107 -0.96 15.85 -1.85
N GLN A 108 0.18 16.55 -1.81
CA GLN A 108 1.41 16.02 -1.22
C GLN A 108 1.24 15.66 0.26
N VAL A 109 0.57 16.52 1.03
CA VAL A 109 0.32 16.26 2.46
C VAL A 109 -0.55 15.02 2.61
N GLU A 110 -1.62 14.92 1.81
CA GLU A 110 -2.51 13.76 1.83
C GLU A 110 -1.77 12.46 1.49
N LEU A 111 -0.92 12.49 0.46
CA LEU A 111 -0.09 11.35 0.08
C LEU A 111 0.82 10.91 1.23
N LEU A 112 1.51 11.85 1.88
CA LEU A 112 2.38 11.55 3.02
C LEU A 112 1.61 10.92 4.19
N TRP A 113 0.39 11.39 4.46
CA TRP A 113 -0.47 10.78 5.48
C TRP A 113 -0.89 9.36 5.10
N LEU A 114 -1.22 9.12 3.84
CA LEU A 114 -1.61 7.81 3.33
C LEU A 114 -0.44 6.81 3.41
N LEU A 115 0.74 7.21 2.95
CA LEU A 115 1.98 6.42 3.04
C LEU A 115 2.32 6.09 4.49
N ARG A 116 2.18 7.05 5.42
CA ARG A 116 2.36 6.81 6.85
C ARG A 116 1.41 5.73 7.37
N ARG A 117 0.12 5.80 7.07
CA ARG A 117 -0.87 4.80 7.54
C ARG A 117 -0.60 3.41 6.95
N LEU A 118 -0.21 3.34 5.68
CA LEU A 118 0.20 2.09 5.04
C LEU A 118 1.47 1.50 5.68
N CYS A 119 2.44 2.35 6.04
CA CYS A 119 3.62 1.94 6.79
C CYS A 119 3.25 1.38 8.17
N GLU A 120 2.35 2.04 8.90
CA GLU A 120 1.84 1.55 10.20
C GLU A 120 1.16 0.18 10.06
N HIS A 121 0.35 -0.02 9.00
CA HIS A 121 -0.22 -1.33 8.69
C HIS A 121 0.84 -2.39 8.36
N PHE A 122 1.86 -2.03 7.58
CA PHE A 122 2.96 -2.94 7.23
C PHE A 122 3.72 -3.40 8.47
N VAL A 123 4.18 -2.45 9.30
CA VAL A 123 4.96 -2.73 10.51
C VAL A 123 4.15 -3.55 11.52
N ALA A 124 2.86 -3.26 11.67
CA ALA A 124 1.99 -4.05 12.54
C ALA A 124 1.82 -5.49 12.03
N ALA A 125 1.67 -5.68 10.71
CA ALA A 125 1.54 -7.00 10.11
C ALA A 125 2.84 -7.81 10.22
N VAL A 126 3.97 -7.19 9.91
CA VAL A 126 5.30 -7.79 10.02
C VAL A 126 5.63 -8.21 11.45
N SER A 127 5.28 -7.39 12.44
CA SER A 127 5.47 -7.70 13.86
C SER A 127 4.63 -8.88 14.34
N SER A 128 3.56 -9.22 13.62
CA SER A 128 2.69 -10.36 13.92
C SER A 128 3.14 -11.67 13.28
N ILE A 129 4.19 -11.63 12.44
CA ILE A 129 4.71 -12.79 11.70
C ILE A 129 6.08 -13.20 12.27
N ARG A 130 6.33 -14.50 12.39
CA ARG A 130 7.63 -15.02 12.81
C ARG A 130 8.70 -14.66 11.77
N SER A 131 9.78 -14.02 12.21
CA SER A 131 10.87 -13.64 11.30
C SER A 131 11.61 -14.85 10.75
N SER A 132 12.05 -14.70 9.50
CA SER A 132 13.02 -15.56 8.83
C SER A 132 13.91 -14.65 7.97
N GLN A 133 15.10 -15.10 7.62
CA GLN A 133 16.07 -14.26 6.88
C GLN A 133 15.49 -13.72 5.55
N GLY A 134 14.78 -14.57 4.79
CA GLY A 134 14.11 -14.13 3.55
C GLY A 134 12.99 -13.12 3.81
N PHE A 135 12.27 -13.28 4.93
CA PHE A 135 11.23 -12.33 5.33
C PHE A 135 11.82 -10.99 5.77
N ASP A 136 12.98 -10.95 6.40
CA ASP A 136 13.64 -9.71 6.79
C ASP A 136 14.03 -8.85 5.58
N ALA A 137 14.42 -9.47 4.46
CA ALA A 137 14.66 -8.76 3.21
C ALA A 137 13.39 -8.06 2.68
N VAL A 138 12.23 -8.72 2.76
CA VAL A 138 10.94 -8.13 2.37
C VAL A 138 10.63 -6.87 3.18
N LYS A 139 10.92 -6.88 4.48
CA LYS A 139 10.69 -5.70 5.35
C LYS A 139 11.47 -4.49 4.86
N ILE A 140 12.75 -4.69 4.53
CA ILE A 140 13.65 -3.62 4.10
C ILE A 140 13.22 -3.09 2.73
N VAL A 141 12.92 -3.99 1.78
CA VAL A 141 12.53 -3.60 0.41
C VAL A 141 11.21 -2.82 0.42
N VAL A 142 10.18 -3.31 1.12
CA VAL A 142 8.88 -2.64 1.15
C VAL A 142 8.95 -1.30 1.88
N LEU A 143 9.65 -1.21 3.02
CA LEU A 143 9.83 0.07 3.71
C LEU A 143 10.65 1.06 2.87
N GLY A 144 11.68 0.57 2.17
CA GLY A 144 12.46 1.37 1.22
C GLY A 144 11.59 1.93 0.10
N ALA A 145 10.75 1.09 -0.50
CA ALA A 145 9.83 1.50 -1.57
C ALA A 145 8.75 2.49 -1.10
N ILE A 146 8.27 2.38 0.15
CA ILE A 146 7.34 3.37 0.74
C ILE A 146 8.04 4.72 0.97
N SER A 147 9.34 4.71 1.27
CA SER A 147 10.13 5.90 1.59
C SER A 147 10.77 6.61 0.38
N ALA A 148 10.79 5.97 -0.78
CA ALA A 148 11.35 6.49 -2.02
C ALA A 148 10.57 7.73 -2.50
#